data_AF-A0A834XT34-F1
#
_entry.id   AF-A0A834XT34-F1
#
_cell.length_a   1.000
_cell.length_b   1.000
_cell.length_c   1.000
_cell.angle_alpha   90.00
_cell.angle_beta   90.00
_cell.angle_gamma   90.00
#
_symmetry.space_group_name_H-M   'P 1'
#
loop_
_entity.id
_entity.type
_entity.pdbx_description
1 polymer ?
#
loop_
_entity_poly.entity_id
_entity_poly.type
_entity_poly.pdbx_seq_one_letter_code
_entity_poly.pdbx_strand_id
1 'polypeptide(L)'
;MLKTVFLIVSALAIAGAQVPSLGWCPEYVPMANFDMSRFLGVWYEAERYFQLSEVVSRCVMANYTEGPDGKLRVSNEVTNRFTGIKRILEGEIKKAASRSEEGKLNVKYTTFPLTPETNYAVLETDYKNYAVLWSCQGIGPIHAQNAWLMTRSRQAHVTNNLRSAIIPDAADVIIQTRKTEIADQQEVVKPIEKVQETIKSEIKTLIICLINTSLALLPTFGACPDVETIDRLNMTRFMGKWFEAERYFSLVDIGAKCGTFNYSSGDNGSLKLVNSQISTITGIESTVEGIARPLTRADDPKLLMSYPSLPIQYPLPYWILGTDYDTFAVCWSCTNMGVFSLKSAWILTREQKPPIPVLEKAYHILDKNTISRAYFSRTDQKNCPSVN
;
A
#
# COMPACT_ATOMS: atom_id res chain seq x y z
N MET A 1 45.99 -0.36 -9.98
CA MET A 1 44.78 0.00 -10.74
C MET A 1 43.88 -1.18 -11.08
N LEU A 2 44.38 -2.37 -11.48
CA LEU A 2 43.50 -3.46 -11.93
C LEU A 2 42.56 -4.08 -10.86
N LYS A 3 42.94 -4.07 -9.56
CA LYS A 3 42.09 -4.59 -8.47
C LYS A 3 40.87 -3.70 -8.15
N THR A 4 40.97 -2.38 -8.38
CA THR A 4 39.90 -1.43 -8.08
C THR A 4 38.72 -1.58 -9.05
N VAL A 5 39.00 -1.90 -10.30
CA VAL A 5 37.96 -2.13 -11.33
C VAL A 5 37.17 -3.41 -11.03
N PHE A 6 37.83 -4.48 -10.58
CA PHE A 6 37.15 -5.73 -10.24
C PHE A 6 36.17 -5.58 -9.07
N LEU A 7 36.53 -4.81 -8.03
CA LEU A 7 35.64 -4.54 -6.89
C LEU A 7 34.39 -3.75 -7.29
N ILE A 8 34.50 -2.82 -8.25
CA ILE A 8 33.35 -2.05 -8.77
C ILE A 8 32.42 -2.97 -9.58
N VAL A 9 32.97 -3.84 -10.44
CA VAL A 9 32.16 -4.80 -11.22
C VAL A 9 31.49 -5.85 -10.32
N SER A 10 32.16 -6.33 -9.27
CA SER A 10 31.56 -7.27 -8.31
C SER A 10 30.50 -6.63 -7.41
N ALA A 11 30.62 -5.35 -7.07
CA ALA A 11 29.60 -4.63 -6.29
C ALA A 11 28.30 -4.37 -7.09
N LEU A 12 28.39 -4.29 -8.41
CA LEU A 12 27.24 -4.17 -9.32
C LEU A 12 26.42 -5.46 -9.48
N ALA A 13 26.92 -6.61 -9.00
CA ALA A 13 26.32 -7.93 -9.25
C ALA A 13 25.37 -8.45 -8.15
N ILE A 14 25.17 -7.71 -7.05
CA ILE A 14 24.39 -8.20 -5.87
C ILE A 14 23.21 -7.27 -5.52
N ALA A 15 22.94 -6.22 -6.30
CA ALA A 15 21.74 -5.37 -6.16
C ALA A 15 20.46 -6.01 -6.75
N GLY A 16 20.23 -7.30 -6.49
CA GLY A 16 19.12 -8.09 -7.06
C GLY A 16 17.80 -8.09 -6.27
N ALA A 17 17.75 -7.41 -5.11
CA ALA A 17 16.59 -7.41 -4.23
C ALA A 17 15.80 -6.08 -4.33
N GLN A 18 14.66 -6.13 -5.02
CA GLN A 18 13.60 -5.10 -5.11
C GLN A 18 14.05 -3.63 -5.00
N VAL A 19 14.42 -3.05 -6.15
CA VAL A 19 15.00 -1.70 -6.21
C VAL A 19 13.92 -0.66 -6.62
N PRO A 20 13.69 0.42 -5.86
CA PRO A 20 13.26 1.69 -6.46
C PRO A 20 14.37 2.15 -7.38
N SER A 21 14.26 1.89 -8.69
CA SER A 21 15.39 2.17 -9.57
C SER A 21 15.62 3.69 -9.64
N LEU A 22 16.86 4.09 -9.34
CA LEU A 22 17.31 5.46 -9.47
C LEU A 22 17.40 5.79 -10.96
N GLY A 23 16.45 6.57 -11.44
CA GLY A 23 16.26 6.86 -12.84
C GLY A 23 14.92 7.56 -13.09
N TRP A 24 14.76 8.09 -14.29
CA TRP A 24 13.46 8.60 -14.76
C TRP A 24 12.58 7.41 -15.15
N CYS A 25 11.25 7.59 -15.14
CA CYS A 25 10.35 6.60 -15.75
C CYS A 25 10.79 6.37 -17.21
N PRO A 26 11.14 5.15 -17.62
CA PRO A 26 11.43 4.86 -19.02
C PRO A 26 10.18 5.13 -19.86
N GLU A 27 10.32 5.84 -20.97
CA GLU A 27 9.18 6.10 -21.86
C GLU A 27 8.91 4.87 -22.73
N TYR A 28 8.03 3.98 -22.25
CA TYR A 28 7.55 2.87 -23.07
C TYR A 28 6.50 3.34 -24.07
N VAL A 29 6.72 2.97 -25.32
CA VAL A 29 5.76 3.20 -26.42
C VAL A 29 4.61 2.19 -26.28
N PRO A 30 3.34 2.63 -26.34
CA PRO A 30 2.19 1.71 -26.34
C PRO A 30 2.19 0.83 -27.60
N MET A 31 1.41 -0.26 -27.57
CA MET A 31 1.19 -1.13 -28.73
C MET A 31 0.78 -0.32 -29.97
N ALA A 32 1.55 -0.45 -31.05
CA ALA A 32 1.26 0.22 -32.31
C ALA A 32 -0.07 -0.30 -32.91
N ASN A 33 -0.92 0.61 -33.38
CA ASN A 33 -2.26 0.31 -33.89
C ASN A 33 -3.14 -0.47 -32.89
N PHE A 34 -3.02 -0.15 -31.59
CA PHE A 34 -3.93 -0.65 -30.57
C PHE A 34 -5.39 -0.34 -30.93
N ASP A 35 -6.28 -1.34 -30.80
CA ASP A 35 -7.71 -1.25 -31.09
C ASP A 35 -8.50 -1.43 -29.80
N MET A 36 -8.93 -0.31 -29.22
CA MET A 36 -9.67 -0.31 -27.95
C MET A 36 -10.99 -1.09 -28.04
N SER A 37 -11.65 -1.11 -29.21
CA SER A 37 -12.94 -1.82 -29.38
C SER A 37 -12.77 -3.34 -29.18
N ARG A 38 -11.64 -3.88 -29.63
CA ARG A 38 -11.25 -5.29 -29.43
C ARG A 38 -10.73 -5.57 -28.02
N PHE A 39 -10.27 -4.54 -27.31
CA PHE A 39 -9.76 -4.66 -25.95
C PHE A 39 -10.87 -4.68 -24.89
N LEU A 40 -12.08 -4.21 -25.21
CA LEU A 40 -13.25 -4.21 -24.33
C LEU A 40 -13.55 -5.59 -23.71
N GLY A 41 -14.32 -5.58 -22.62
CA GLY A 41 -14.70 -6.73 -21.83
C GLY A 41 -13.76 -7.00 -20.64
N VAL A 42 -13.91 -8.19 -20.06
CA VAL A 42 -13.22 -8.59 -18.83
C VAL A 42 -11.81 -9.08 -19.11
N TRP A 43 -10.90 -8.71 -18.23
CA TRP A 43 -9.52 -9.14 -18.13
C TRP A 43 -9.21 -9.52 -16.67
N TYR A 44 -8.66 -10.71 -16.45
CA TYR A 44 -8.26 -11.23 -15.16
C TYR A 44 -6.76 -11.04 -14.95
N GLU A 45 -6.34 -10.65 -13.76
CA GLU A 45 -4.92 -10.58 -13.42
C GLU A 45 -4.35 -12.00 -13.27
N ALA A 46 -3.29 -12.31 -14.01
CA ALA A 46 -2.61 -13.62 -13.96
C ALA A 46 -1.24 -13.52 -13.27
N GLU A 47 -0.44 -12.51 -13.61
CA GLU A 47 0.84 -12.20 -12.97
C GLU A 47 1.02 -10.67 -12.89
N ARG A 48 1.83 -10.18 -11.95
CA ARG A 48 2.17 -8.75 -11.81
C ARG A 48 3.49 -8.56 -11.06
N TYR A 49 3.98 -7.32 -11.03
CA TYR A 49 5.02 -6.89 -10.09
C TYR A 49 4.49 -6.86 -8.66
N PHE A 50 5.25 -7.43 -7.72
CA PHE A 50 4.84 -7.59 -6.32
C PHE A 50 4.54 -6.26 -5.60
N GLN A 51 3.36 -6.18 -4.99
CA GLN A 51 2.92 -5.11 -4.09
C GLN A 51 2.52 -5.68 -2.71
N LEU A 52 2.56 -4.89 -1.64
CA LEU A 52 2.07 -5.37 -0.32
C LEU A 52 0.54 -5.53 -0.25
N SER A 53 -0.21 -4.81 -1.08
CA SER A 53 -1.66 -4.96 -1.29
C SER A 53 -2.05 -6.36 -1.80
N GLU A 54 -1.11 -7.16 -2.28
CA GLU A 54 -1.35 -8.51 -2.80
C GLU A 54 -1.63 -9.53 -1.70
N VAL A 55 -0.93 -9.40 -0.57
CA VAL A 55 -1.06 -10.30 0.59
C VAL A 55 -2.51 -10.33 1.08
N VAL A 56 -3.19 -9.18 1.01
CA VAL A 56 -4.59 -8.98 1.44
C VAL A 56 -5.62 -9.10 0.31
N SER A 57 -5.21 -9.31 -0.95
CA SER A 57 -6.12 -9.34 -2.10
C SER A 57 -6.09 -10.64 -2.91
N ARG A 58 -7.18 -10.90 -3.64
CA ARG A 58 -7.35 -11.99 -4.60
C ARG A 58 -8.41 -11.62 -5.64
N CYS A 59 -8.52 -12.42 -6.70
CA CYS A 59 -9.55 -12.29 -7.74
C CYS A 59 -9.60 -10.89 -8.36
N VAL A 60 -8.43 -10.31 -8.65
CA VAL A 60 -8.31 -9.01 -9.30
C VAL A 60 -8.70 -9.13 -10.77
N MET A 61 -9.55 -8.22 -11.23
CA MET A 61 -9.93 -8.12 -12.64
C MET A 61 -10.32 -6.70 -13.02
N ALA A 62 -10.15 -6.38 -14.30
CA ALA A 62 -10.60 -5.13 -14.91
C ALA A 62 -11.62 -5.44 -16.00
N ASN A 63 -12.77 -4.76 -15.99
CA ASN A 63 -13.75 -4.80 -17.06
C ASN A 63 -13.77 -3.45 -17.78
N TYR A 64 -13.47 -3.47 -19.08
CA TYR A 64 -13.44 -2.29 -19.94
C TYR A 64 -14.73 -2.22 -20.76
N THR A 65 -15.45 -1.11 -20.68
CA THR A 65 -16.74 -0.94 -21.35
C THR A 65 -16.81 0.39 -22.09
N GLU A 66 -17.61 0.43 -23.15
CA GLU A 66 -18.03 1.66 -23.79
C GLU A 66 -19.49 1.93 -23.41
N GLY A 67 -19.80 3.13 -22.93
CA GLY A 67 -21.16 3.51 -22.56
C GLY A 67 -21.98 4.00 -23.75
N PRO A 68 -23.32 4.18 -23.58
CA PRO A 68 -24.20 4.74 -24.61
C PRO A 68 -23.83 6.17 -25.04
N ASP A 69 -23.03 6.86 -24.23
CA ASP A 69 -22.46 8.18 -24.46
C ASP A 69 -21.14 8.15 -25.27
N GLY A 70 -20.72 6.99 -25.77
CA GLY A 70 -19.43 6.80 -26.46
C GLY A 70 -18.22 6.99 -25.55
N LYS A 71 -18.41 6.99 -24.23
CA LYS A 71 -17.32 7.12 -23.26
C LYS A 71 -16.83 5.75 -22.78
N LEU A 72 -15.52 5.59 -22.84
CA LEU A 72 -14.81 4.44 -22.32
C LEU A 72 -14.74 4.50 -20.78
N ARG A 73 -14.97 3.36 -20.14
CA ARG A 73 -14.96 3.18 -18.68
C ARG A 73 -14.18 1.93 -18.33
N VAL A 74 -13.59 1.92 -17.14
CA VAL A 74 -13.00 0.73 -16.53
C VAL A 74 -13.57 0.53 -15.14
N SER A 75 -13.93 -0.71 -14.84
CA SER A 75 -14.40 -1.17 -13.53
C SER A 75 -13.41 -2.23 -13.02
N ASN A 76 -12.65 -1.88 -11.98
CA ASN A 76 -11.66 -2.78 -11.38
C ASN A 76 -12.28 -3.45 -10.16
N GLU A 77 -12.45 -4.77 -10.18
CA GLU A 77 -12.89 -5.55 -9.03
C GLU A 77 -11.69 -6.15 -8.31
N VAL A 78 -11.66 -6.04 -6.98
CA VAL A 78 -10.73 -6.73 -6.09
C VAL A 78 -11.49 -7.38 -4.94
N THR A 79 -11.14 -8.61 -4.61
CA THR A 79 -11.69 -9.32 -3.45
C THR A 79 -10.66 -9.35 -2.33
N ASN A 80 -11.04 -8.95 -1.11
CA ASN A 80 -10.18 -9.14 0.06
C ASN A 80 -9.99 -10.65 0.30
N ARG A 81 -8.74 -11.09 0.45
CA ARG A 81 -8.36 -12.49 0.60
C ARG A 81 -8.94 -13.13 1.85
N PHE A 82 -9.05 -12.37 2.93
CA PHE A 82 -9.38 -12.84 4.28
C PHE A 82 -10.87 -12.65 4.59
N THR A 83 -11.44 -11.48 4.31
CA THR A 83 -12.87 -11.21 4.58
C THR A 83 -13.80 -11.66 3.43
N GLY A 84 -13.26 -11.94 2.25
CA GLY A 84 -14.05 -12.26 1.06
C GLY A 84 -14.86 -11.09 0.48
N ILE A 85 -14.78 -9.89 1.08
CA ILE A 85 -15.50 -8.71 0.59
C ILE A 85 -14.94 -8.26 -0.75
N LYS A 86 -15.84 -8.06 -1.71
CA LYS A 86 -15.57 -7.45 -3.01
C LYS A 86 -15.61 -5.93 -2.91
N ARG A 87 -14.66 -5.28 -3.58
CA ARG A 87 -14.63 -3.84 -3.84
C ARG A 87 -14.50 -3.60 -5.33
N ILE A 88 -15.18 -2.56 -5.80
CA ILE A 88 -15.20 -2.18 -7.22
C ILE A 88 -14.78 -0.71 -7.29
N LEU A 89 -13.84 -0.39 -8.17
CA LEU A 89 -13.34 0.95 -8.42
C LEU A 89 -13.60 1.33 -9.88
N GLU A 90 -14.46 2.33 -10.09
CA GLU A 90 -14.90 2.76 -11.41
C GLU A 90 -14.22 4.06 -11.83
N GLY A 91 -13.80 4.12 -13.10
CA GLY A 91 -13.18 5.29 -13.70
C GLY A 91 -13.57 5.50 -15.16
N GLU A 92 -13.57 6.77 -15.56
CA GLU A 92 -13.71 7.17 -16.96
C GLU A 92 -12.32 7.19 -17.62
N ILE A 93 -12.18 6.55 -18.77
CA ILE A 93 -10.96 6.59 -19.57
C ILE A 93 -11.04 7.83 -20.47
N LYS A 94 -10.05 8.72 -20.38
CA LYS A 94 -9.96 9.85 -21.31
C LYS A 94 -9.68 9.35 -22.72
N LYS A 95 -10.38 9.92 -23.70
CA LYS A 95 -10.10 9.68 -25.11
C LYS A 95 -8.67 10.11 -25.46
N ALA A 96 -7.93 9.24 -26.14
CA ALA A 96 -6.57 9.53 -26.59
C ALA A 96 -6.53 10.76 -27.52
N ALA A 97 -5.44 11.54 -27.44
CA ALA A 97 -5.25 12.73 -28.27
C ALA A 97 -4.92 12.37 -29.74
N SER A 98 -4.39 11.17 -30.00
CA SER A 98 -4.00 10.68 -31.32
C SER A 98 -4.14 9.16 -31.41
N ARG A 99 -4.24 8.63 -32.64
CA ARG A 99 -4.35 7.18 -32.90
C ARG A 99 -3.13 6.40 -32.41
N SER A 100 -1.95 7.01 -32.44
CA SER A 100 -0.70 6.48 -31.89
C SER A 100 -0.70 6.36 -30.35
N GLU A 101 -1.66 6.98 -29.67
CA GLU A 101 -1.76 6.98 -28.21
C GLU A 101 -3.01 6.26 -27.70
N GLU A 102 -3.77 5.58 -28.55
CA GLU A 102 -4.96 4.81 -28.12
C GLU A 102 -4.61 3.70 -27.11
N GLY A 103 -3.38 3.17 -27.15
CA GLY A 103 -2.87 2.24 -26.13
C GLY A 103 -2.39 2.89 -24.83
N LYS A 104 -2.37 4.23 -24.70
CA LYS A 104 -2.13 4.95 -23.44
C LYS A 104 -3.46 5.26 -22.76
N LEU A 105 -3.75 4.56 -21.67
CA LEU A 105 -4.99 4.69 -20.91
C LEU A 105 -4.78 5.63 -19.71
N ASN A 106 -5.37 6.84 -19.79
CA ASN A 106 -5.52 7.76 -18.66
C ASN A 106 -6.90 7.54 -18.04
N VAL A 107 -6.93 7.01 -16.82
CA VAL A 107 -8.15 6.72 -16.07
C VAL A 107 -8.35 7.77 -14.99
N LYS A 108 -9.51 8.43 -15.01
CA LYS A 108 -9.97 9.29 -13.92
C LYS A 108 -11.02 8.55 -13.10
N TYR A 109 -10.66 8.13 -11.89
CA TYR A 109 -11.59 7.44 -11.00
C TYR A 109 -12.66 8.37 -10.45
N THR A 110 -13.93 7.97 -10.56
CA THR A 110 -15.10 8.79 -10.20
C THR A 110 -15.55 8.58 -8.75
N THR A 111 -15.12 7.49 -8.11
CA THR A 111 -15.55 7.06 -6.78
C THR A 111 -14.91 7.87 -5.62
N PHE A 112 -14.10 8.90 -5.88
CA PHE A 112 -13.34 9.62 -4.85
C PHE A 112 -13.34 11.15 -5.04
N PRO A 113 -13.49 11.97 -3.98
CA PRO A 113 -13.59 13.43 -4.10
C PRO A 113 -12.26 14.13 -4.45
N LEU A 114 -11.13 13.44 -4.26
CA LEU A 114 -9.82 13.83 -4.78
C LEU A 114 -9.46 12.85 -5.90
N THR A 115 -10.04 13.01 -7.09
CA THR A 115 -9.95 12.02 -8.18
C THR A 115 -8.48 11.76 -8.59
N PRO A 116 -7.87 10.62 -8.25
CA PRO A 116 -6.53 10.32 -8.71
C PRO A 116 -6.60 9.93 -10.19
N GLU A 117 -5.74 10.51 -11.02
CA GLU A 117 -5.56 10.06 -12.39
C GLU A 117 -4.45 9.00 -12.45
N THR A 118 -4.76 7.85 -13.05
CA THR A 118 -3.80 6.77 -13.23
C THR A 118 -3.51 6.60 -14.71
N ASN A 119 -2.22 6.57 -15.05
CA ASN A 119 -1.73 6.39 -16.41
C ASN A 119 -1.09 5.01 -16.54
N TYR A 120 -1.52 4.23 -17.53
CA TYR A 120 -0.88 2.97 -17.91
C TYR A 120 -0.98 2.76 -19.41
N ALA A 121 -0.02 2.04 -19.98
CA ALA A 121 0.00 1.68 -21.39
C ALA A 121 -0.27 0.18 -21.56
N VAL A 122 -1.03 -0.19 -22.60
CA VAL A 122 -1.03 -1.56 -23.12
C VAL A 122 0.21 -1.67 -24.01
N LEU A 123 1.19 -2.46 -23.60
CA LEU A 123 2.44 -2.67 -24.34
C LEU A 123 2.23 -3.69 -25.47
N GLU A 124 1.51 -4.77 -25.18
CA GLU A 124 1.20 -5.83 -26.15
C GLU A 124 -0.11 -6.54 -25.77
N THR A 125 -0.91 -6.95 -26.77
CA THR A 125 -2.04 -7.84 -26.57
C THR A 125 -2.43 -8.53 -27.89
N ASP A 126 -2.88 -9.79 -27.80
CA ASP A 126 -3.56 -10.46 -28.92
C ASP A 126 -5.09 -10.27 -28.89
N TYR A 127 -5.58 -9.46 -27.94
CA TYR A 127 -6.97 -9.15 -27.61
C TYR A 127 -7.82 -10.33 -27.08
N LYS A 128 -7.34 -11.57 -27.24
CA LYS A 128 -8.12 -12.81 -27.07
C LYS A 128 -7.68 -13.68 -25.90
N ASN A 129 -6.39 -13.69 -25.58
CA ASN A 129 -5.81 -14.57 -24.58
C ASN A 129 -5.08 -13.78 -23.50
N TYR A 130 -4.24 -12.81 -23.90
CA TYR A 130 -3.37 -12.07 -22.97
C TYR A 130 -3.23 -10.58 -23.32
N ALA A 131 -2.87 -9.79 -22.31
CA ALA A 131 -2.46 -8.40 -22.44
C ALA A 131 -1.37 -8.05 -21.42
N VAL A 132 -0.36 -7.29 -21.84
CA VAL A 132 0.71 -6.77 -21.01
C VAL A 132 0.45 -5.28 -20.78
N LEU A 133 0.19 -4.91 -19.53
CA LEU A 133 -0.04 -3.54 -19.11
C LEU A 133 1.15 -3.05 -18.30
N TRP A 134 1.55 -1.81 -18.49
CA TRP A 134 2.65 -1.19 -17.74
C TRP A 134 2.28 0.22 -17.29
N SER A 135 2.67 0.58 -16.07
CA SER A 135 2.55 1.92 -15.52
C SER A 135 3.86 2.30 -14.85
N CYS A 136 4.27 3.55 -15.00
CA CYS A 136 5.24 4.16 -14.13
C CYS A 136 4.73 5.50 -13.64
N GLN A 137 4.87 5.71 -12.34
CA GLN A 137 4.57 6.98 -11.69
C GLN A 137 5.76 7.33 -10.81
N GLY A 138 6.26 8.56 -10.96
CA GLY A 138 7.49 8.99 -10.31
C GLY A 138 7.59 10.50 -10.18
N ILE A 139 8.50 10.93 -9.32
CA ILE A 139 8.81 12.33 -9.05
C ILE A 139 10.33 12.48 -9.16
N GLY A 140 10.81 13.01 -10.29
CA GLY A 140 12.23 13.14 -10.57
C GLY A 140 12.93 11.78 -10.79
N PRO A 141 14.11 11.53 -10.18
CA PRO A 141 14.88 10.29 -10.34
C PRO A 141 14.32 9.10 -9.54
N ILE A 142 13.11 9.24 -9.00
CA ILE A 142 12.43 8.29 -8.14
C ILE A 142 11.13 7.90 -8.82
N HIS A 143 10.92 6.61 -9.02
CA HIS A 143 9.68 6.12 -9.60
C HIS A 143 9.29 4.72 -9.12
N ALA A 144 7.99 4.44 -9.18
CA ALA A 144 7.41 3.12 -9.01
C ALA A 144 6.96 2.60 -10.37
N GLN A 145 7.46 1.42 -10.77
CA GLN A 145 6.98 0.70 -11.95
C GLN A 145 5.99 -0.39 -11.51
N ASN A 146 4.92 -0.56 -12.29
CA ASN A 146 3.98 -1.65 -12.14
C ASN A 146 3.79 -2.29 -13.51
N ALA A 147 3.87 -3.61 -13.58
CA ALA A 147 3.50 -4.38 -14.75
C ALA A 147 2.42 -5.39 -14.36
N TRP A 148 1.46 -5.62 -15.25
CA TRP A 148 0.41 -6.64 -15.11
C TRP A 148 0.32 -7.47 -16.37
N LEU A 149 0.38 -8.79 -16.21
CA LEU A 149 -0.06 -9.75 -17.20
C LEU A 149 -1.53 -10.08 -16.94
N MET A 150 -2.37 -9.65 -17.85
CA MET A 150 -3.81 -9.88 -17.83
C MET A 150 -4.19 -10.98 -18.82
N THR A 151 -5.23 -11.76 -18.52
CA THR A 151 -5.73 -12.82 -19.40
C THR A 151 -7.26 -12.78 -19.53
N ARG A 152 -7.81 -13.38 -20.59
CA ARG A 152 -9.27 -13.52 -20.73
C ARG A 152 -9.88 -14.66 -19.89
N SER A 153 -9.06 -15.49 -19.22
CA SER A 153 -9.52 -16.63 -18.41
C SER A 153 -8.79 -16.72 -17.06
N ARG A 154 -9.57 -16.89 -15.98
CA ARG A 154 -9.11 -16.98 -14.57
C ARG A 154 -8.11 -18.11 -14.28
N GLN A 155 -8.01 -19.10 -15.16
CA GLN A 155 -7.17 -20.29 -15.01
C GLN A 155 -6.27 -20.51 -16.25
N ALA A 156 -5.97 -19.45 -17.01
CA ALA A 156 -5.09 -19.55 -18.15
C ALA A 156 -3.70 -20.05 -17.72
N HIS A 157 -3.27 -21.21 -18.25
CA HIS A 157 -1.91 -21.69 -18.10
C HIS A 157 -0.96 -20.79 -18.89
N VAL A 158 -0.39 -19.78 -18.24
CA VAL A 158 0.68 -18.95 -18.80
C VAL A 158 1.91 -19.85 -19.02
N THR A 159 2.18 -20.20 -20.27
CA THR A 159 3.33 -21.03 -20.63
C THR A 159 4.63 -20.26 -20.47
N ASN A 160 5.73 -20.96 -20.22
CA ASN A 160 7.05 -20.30 -20.03
C ASN A 160 7.49 -19.52 -21.27
N ASN A 161 7.05 -19.91 -22.47
CA ASN A 161 7.32 -19.21 -23.72
C ASN A 161 6.57 -17.86 -23.80
N LEU A 162 5.36 -17.77 -23.22
CA LEU A 162 4.67 -16.49 -23.05
C LEU A 162 5.47 -15.61 -22.07
N ARG A 163 5.82 -16.16 -20.89
CA ARG A 163 6.59 -15.43 -19.86
C ARG A 163 7.90 -14.84 -20.38
N SER A 164 8.64 -15.56 -21.22
CA SER A 164 9.92 -15.11 -21.75
C SER A 164 9.80 -14.16 -22.96
N ALA A 165 8.67 -14.16 -23.66
CA ALA A 165 8.41 -13.19 -24.73
C ALA A 165 7.96 -11.82 -24.17
N ILE A 166 7.31 -11.82 -23.00
CA ILE A 166 6.56 -10.66 -22.47
C ILE A 166 7.45 -9.51 -21.97
N ILE A 167 8.62 -9.77 -21.36
CA ILE A 167 9.61 -8.72 -20.98
C ILE A 167 11.04 -9.31 -20.96
N PRO A 168 11.99 -8.82 -21.78
CA PRO A 168 13.38 -9.29 -21.76
C PRO A 168 14.08 -9.16 -20.40
N ASP A 169 13.88 -8.04 -19.69
CA ASP A 169 14.61 -7.74 -18.44
C ASP A 169 13.89 -8.18 -17.15
N ALA A 170 12.58 -8.47 -17.18
CA ALA A 170 11.85 -8.93 -15.98
C ALA A 170 11.91 -10.45 -15.78
N ALA A 171 12.28 -11.23 -16.81
CA ALA A 171 12.42 -12.67 -16.71
C ALA A 171 13.47 -13.05 -15.67
N ASP A 172 14.62 -12.37 -15.64
CA ASP A 172 15.63 -12.57 -14.60
C ASP A 172 15.12 -12.19 -13.21
N VAL A 173 14.41 -11.06 -13.06
CA VAL A 173 13.87 -10.63 -11.74
C VAL A 173 12.85 -11.64 -11.19
N ILE A 174 11.93 -12.15 -12.02
CA ILE A 174 10.89 -13.09 -11.60
C ILE A 174 11.47 -14.50 -11.35
N ILE A 175 12.46 -14.92 -12.13
CA ILE A 175 13.17 -16.20 -11.92
C ILE A 175 14.09 -16.13 -10.70
N GLN A 176 14.78 -15.00 -10.47
CA GLN A 176 15.55 -14.74 -9.24
C GLN A 176 14.63 -14.85 -8.02
N THR A 177 13.51 -14.12 -8.00
CA THR A 177 12.55 -14.11 -6.89
C THR A 177 12.06 -15.52 -6.55
N ARG A 178 11.68 -16.33 -7.56
CA ARG A 178 11.23 -17.71 -7.33
C ARG A 178 12.38 -18.65 -6.92
N LYS A 179 13.62 -18.39 -7.33
CA LYS A 179 14.80 -19.15 -6.88
C LYS A 179 15.14 -18.84 -5.42
N THR A 180 15.02 -17.59 -4.97
CA THR A 180 15.20 -17.23 -3.56
C THR A 180 14.10 -17.80 -2.66
N GLU A 181 12.83 -17.78 -3.10
CA GLU A 181 11.74 -18.44 -2.35
C GLU A 181 11.94 -19.96 -2.18
N ILE A 182 12.59 -20.62 -3.14
CA ILE A 182 12.92 -22.06 -3.05
C ILE A 182 14.18 -22.30 -2.20
N ALA A 183 15.15 -21.37 -2.21
CA ALA A 183 16.35 -21.45 -1.38
C ALA A 183 16.05 -21.20 0.11
N ASP A 184 15.21 -20.22 0.44
CA ASP A 184 14.79 -19.90 1.82
C ASP A 184 14.05 -21.06 2.52
N GLN A 185 13.47 -22.01 1.75
CA GLN A 185 12.84 -23.20 2.32
C GLN A 185 13.81 -24.34 2.65
N GLN A 186 15.12 -24.21 2.35
CA GLN A 186 16.11 -25.28 2.62
C GLN A 186 17.20 -24.93 3.64
N GLU A 187 17.41 -23.66 4.02
CA GLU A 187 18.45 -23.26 4.98
C GLU A 187 17.95 -23.03 6.43
N VAL A 188 17.35 -24.06 7.04
CA VAL A 188 16.99 -24.07 8.47
C VAL A 188 17.98 -24.92 9.30
N VAL A 189 19.30 -24.68 9.22
CA VAL A 189 20.30 -25.31 10.11
C VAL A 189 21.54 -24.42 10.46
N LYS A 190 21.42 -23.59 11.50
CA LYS A 190 22.51 -23.15 12.45
C LYS A 190 23.68 -22.26 11.90
N PRO A 191 24.55 -21.69 12.76
CA PRO A 191 24.24 -20.80 13.89
C PRO A 191 25.12 -19.51 13.95
N ILE A 192 24.77 -18.64 14.91
CA ILE A 192 25.34 -17.32 15.24
C ILE A 192 26.88 -17.28 15.47
N GLU A 193 27.60 -16.33 14.85
CA GLU A 193 28.57 -15.42 15.54
C GLU A 193 29.12 -14.29 14.65
N LYS A 194 29.32 -13.08 15.23
CA LYS A 194 30.00 -11.86 14.68
C LYS A 194 29.41 -11.31 13.36
N VAL A 195 28.97 -10.05 13.26
CA VAL A 195 29.76 -8.82 13.39
C VAL A 195 28.94 -7.71 14.08
N GLN A 196 29.31 -7.37 15.31
CA GLN A 196 29.16 -6.00 15.81
C GLN A 196 30.47 -5.24 15.54
N GLU A 197 30.40 -3.91 15.56
CA GLU A 197 31.43 -2.95 15.12
C GLU A 197 31.62 -2.86 13.60
N THR A 198 31.06 -1.81 12.99
CA THR A 198 31.75 -0.77 12.17
C THR A 198 30.72 0.21 11.58
N ILE A 199 30.02 0.99 12.41
CA ILE A 199 29.23 2.16 11.95
C ILE A 199 29.41 3.34 12.94
N LYS A 200 30.58 3.98 12.89
CA LYS A 200 30.88 5.29 13.52
C LYS A 200 31.90 6.08 12.69
N SER A 201 31.50 6.47 11.48
CA SER A 201 32.05 7.58 10.69
C SER A 201 31.00 8.00 9.66
N GLU A 202 31.23 9.08 8.91
CA GLU A 202 30.41 9.53 7.76
C GLU A 202 29.03 10.17 8.07
N ILE A 203 28.71 10.54 9.31
CA ILE A 203 27.69 11.60 9.56
C ILE A 203 28.39 12.97 9.57
N LYS A 204 28.67 13.48 8.37
CA LYS A 204 28.93 14.91 8.07
C LYS A 204 28.97 15.12 6.56
N THR A 205 28.41 16.24 6.10
CA THR A 205 28.45 16.71 4.68
C THR A 205 27.36 16.15 3.74
N LEU A 206 26.08 16.26 4.12
CA LEU A 206 25.03 16.61 3.15
C LEU A 206 23.83 17.32 3.82
N ILE A 207 24.03 18.59 4.17
CA ILE A 207 22.97 19.53 4.54
C ILE A 207 23.23 20.82 3.74
N ILE A 208 22.17 21.59 3.45
CA ILE A 208 22.10 22.74 2.53
C ILE A 208 21.87 22.35 1.05
N CYS A 209 20.60 22.07 0.72
CA CYS A 209 19.85 22.91 -0.23
C CYS A 209 18.35 22.59 -0.10
N LEU A 210 17.56 23.52 0.43
CA LEU A 210 16.10 23.40 0.61
C LEU A 210 15.35 24.30 -0.38
N ILE A 211 14.03 24.07 -0.44
CA ILE A 211 12.92 25.00 -0.78
C ILE A 211 12.25 24.81 -2.17
N ASN A 212 10.93 24.50 -2.09
CA ASN A 212 9.85 24.53 -3.12
C ASN A 212 9.98 23.56 -4.31
N THR A 213 9.09 22.59 -4.51
CA THR A 213 7.61 22.72 -4.61
C THR A 213 6.83 21.53 -4.00
N SER A 214 5.49 21.58 -4.07
CA SER A 214 4.53 20.91 -3.16
C SER A 214 3.73 19.74 -3.75
N LEU A 215 3.49 18.67 -2.95
CA LEU A 215 2.39 17.66 -3.03
C LEU A 215 2.36 16.80 -4.33
N ALA A 216 2.00 15.51 -4.42
CA ALA A 216 1.68 14.39 -3.51
C ALA A 216 1.79 13.07 -4.34
N LEU A 217 1.79 11.83 -3.81
CA LEU A 217 1.53 11.35 -2.45
C LEU A 217 2.64 10.39 -1.92
N LEU A 218 2.70 9.13 -2.39
CA LEU A 218 3.40 7.95 -1.79
C LEU A 218 3.89 6.92 -2.87
N PRO A 219 4.65 5.84 -2.56
CA PRO A 219 5.24 5.46 -1.27
C PRO A 219 6.34 6.43 -0.83
N THR A 220 6.44 6.67 0.48
CA THR A 220 7.45 7.62 0.99
C THR A 220 8.83 6.97 1.04
N PHE A 221 9.82 7.61 0.43
CA PHE A 221 11.23 7.28 0.63
C PHE A 221 11.68 7.59 2.05
N GLY A 222 12.76 6.91 2.46
CA GLY A 222 13.38 7.08 3.76
C GLY A 222 12.82 6.12 4.81
N ALA A 223 13.59 5.97 5.88
CA ALA A 223 13.21 5.20 7.04
C ALA A 223 11.94 5.77 7.73
N CYS A 224 11.41 4.99 8.67
CA CYS A 224 10.45 5.46 9.64
C CYS A 224 10.99 6.70 10.36
N PRO A 225 10.21 7.79 10.44
CA PRO A 225 10.58 8.93 11.27
C PRO A 225 10.70 8.48 12.72
N ASP A 226 11.64 9.06 13.45
CA ASP A 226 11.61 8.97 14.91
C ASP A 226 10.42 9.81 15.41
N VAL A 227 9.60 9.21 16.27
CA VAL A 227 8.35 9.80 16.74
C VAL A 227 8.19 9.59 18.24
N GLU A 228 7.74 10.65 18.90
CA GLU A 228 7.45 10.66 20.32
C GLU A 228 6.05 10.12 20.60
N THR A 229 6.00 9.12 21.49
CA THR A 229 4.77 8.69 22.13
C THR A 229 4.46 9.53 23.36
N ILE A 230 3.29 9.32 23.96
CA ILE A 230 3.10 9.66 25.39
C ILE A 230 4.14 8.89 26.26
N ASP A 231 4.31 9.24 27.54
CA ASP A 231 5.16 8.44 28.44
C ASP A 231 4.43 7.15 28.85
N ARG A 232 3.26 7.25 29.48
CA ARG A 232 2.52 6.11 30.04
C ARG A 232 1.11 6.00 29.50
N LEU A 233 0.77 4.85 28.94
CA LEU A 233 -0.56 4.53 28.46
C LEU A 233 -1.39 3.91 29.59
N ASN A 234 -2.44 4.62 30.02
CA ASN A 234 -3.46 4.03 30.89
C ASN A 234 -4.39 3.13 30.05
N MET A 235 -4.05 1.83 29.98
CA MET A 235 -4.82 0.83 29.22
C MET A 235 -6.31 0.85 29.56
N THR A 236 -6.66 0.94 30.85
CA THR A 236 -8.05 0.92 31.32
C THR A 236 -8.86 2.10 30.79
N ARG A 237 -8.28 3.30 30.73
CA ARG A 237 -8.94 4.48 30.15
C ARG A 237 -8.95 4.47 28.62
N PHE A 238 -8.00 3.77 27.99
CA PHE A 238 -7.93 3.64 26.53
C PHE A 238 -8.97 2.65 25.97
N MET A 239 -9.43 1.70 26.78
CA MET A 239 -10.47 0.73 26.43
C MET A 239 -11.80 1.35 25.94
N GLY A 240 -12.65 0.50 25.36
CA GLY A 240 -13.96 0.83 24.80
C GLY A 240 -13.91 1.16 23.31
N LYS A 241 -15.06 1.59 22.79
CA LYS A 241 -15.23 1.97 21.39
C LYS A 241 -14.60 3.35 21.10
N TRP A 242 -13.98 3.42 19.93
CA TRP A 242 -13.51 4.63 19.26
C TRP A 242 -14.00 4.60 17.81
N PHE A 243 -14.26 5.77 17.24
CA PHE A 243 -14.57 5.98 15.84
C PHE A 243 -13.33 6.45 15.11
N GLU A 244 -13.08 5.89 13.93
CA GLU A 244 -12.05 6.38 13.03
C GLU A 244 -12.54 7.68 12.39
N ALA A 245 -11.93 8.81 12.73
CA ALA A 245 -12.25 10.11 12.15
C ALA A 245 -11.49 10.31 10.83
N GLU A 246 -10.18 10.07 10.87
CA GLU A 246 -9.29 10.15 9.71
C GLU A 246 -8.24 9.03 9.77
N ARG A 247 -7.80 8.52 8.62
CA ARG A 247 -6.71 7.55 8.51
C ARG A 247 -5.77 7.90 7.35
N TYR A 248 -4.52 7.45 7.41
CA TYR A 248 -3.67 7.43 6.23
C TYR A 248 -4.30 6.62 5.11
N PHE A 249 -4.20 7.12 3.88
CA PHE A 249 -4.74 6.45 2.71
C PHE A 249 -4.14 5.04 2.50
N SER A 250 -5.02 4.06 2.31
CA SER A 250 -4.69 2.65 2.09
C SER A 250 -5.62 2.10 1.01
N LEU A 251 -5.05 1.42 0.00
CA LEU A 251 -5.83 0.72 -1.03
C LEU A 251 -6.75 -0.36 -0.41
N VAL A 252 -6.35 -0.91 0.73
CA VAL A 252 -7.05 -1.97 1.48
C VAL A 252 -8.31 -1.45 2.16
N ASP A 253 -8.51 -0.12 2.23
CA ASP A 253 -9.62 0.52 2.92
C ASP A 253 -10.42 1.48 2.02
N ILE A 254 -10.21 1.39 0.71
CA ILE A 254 -11.04 2.07 -0.29
C ILE A 254 -12.50 1.61 -0.17
N GLY A 255 -13.44 2.55 -0.28
CA GLY A 255 -14.88 2.24 -0.20
C GLY A 255 -15.31 1.66 1.14
N ALA A 256 -14.55 1.91 2.21
CA ALA A 256 -14.96 1.55 3.56
C ALA A 256 -15.33 2.79 4.38
N LYS A 257 -16.48 2.71 5.04
CA LYS A 257 -17.06 3.75 5.90
C LYS A 257 -17.37 3.19 7.30
N CYS A 258 -17.79 4.05 8.22
CA CYS A 258 -18.19 3.67 9.58
C CYS A 258 -17.08 2.94 10.36
N GLY A 259 -15.81 3.31 10.15
CA GLY A 259 -14.66 2.69 10.79
C GLY A 259 -14.74 2.83 12.31
N THR A 260 -14.60 1.72 13.04
CA THR A 260 -14.58 1.69 14.51
C THR A 260 -13.48 0.77 15.04
N PHE A 261 -12.97 1.10 16.22
CA PHE A 261 -11.97 0.35 16.96
C PHE A 261 -12.52 0.12 18.36
N ASN A 262 -12.80 -1.13 18.74
CA ASN A 262 -13.25 -1.48 20.08
C ASN A 262 -12.13 -2.22 20.82
N TYR A 263 -11.57 -1.60 21.86
CA TYR A 263 -10.52 -2.19 22.67
C TYR A 263 -11.09 -2.77 23.96
N SER A 264 -10.75 -4.01 24.28
CA SER A 264 -11.10 -4.69 25.53
C SER A 264 -9.86 -5.32 26.17
N SER A 265 -9.98 -5.75 27.43
CA SER A 265 -8.88 -6.45 28.10
C SER A 265 -8.59 -7.77 27.40
N GLY A 266 -7.32 -7.99 27.06
CA GLY A 266 -6.77 -9.29 26.70
C GLY A 266 -5.99 -9.90 27.86
N ASP A 267 -5.31 -11.01 27.58
CA ASP A 267 -4.46 -11.71 28.55
C ASP A 267 -3.17 -10.92 28.84
N ASN A 268 -2.61 -11.10 30.05
CA ASN A 268 -1.30 -10.58 30.45
C ASN A 268 -1.09 -9.06 30.20
N GLY A 269 -2.15 -8.25 30.36
CA GLY A 269 -2.10 -6.81 30.16
C GLY A 269 -2.10 -6.35 28.70
N SER A 270 -2.38 -7.25 27.76
CA SER A 270 -2.64 -6.89 26.35
C SER A 270 -4.03 -6.28 26.17
N LEU A 271 -4.23 -5.56 25.06
CA LEU A 271 -5.55 -5.14 24.60
C LEU A 271 -6.00 -6.04 23.45
N LYS A 272 -7.19 -6.66 23.56
CA LYS A 272 -7.87 -7.20 22.39
C LYS A 272 -8.49 -6.03 21.62
N LEU A 273 -8.28 -5.98 20.32
CA LEU A 273 -8.89 -5.02 19.41
C LEU A 273 -9.89 -5.76 18.50
N VAL A 274 -11.09 -5.22 18.36
CA VAL A 274 -11.99 -5.52 17.24
C VAL A 274 -12.14 -4.26 16.41
N ASN A 275 -11.56 -4.25 15.21
CA ASN A 275 -11.81 -3.22 14.21
C ASN A 275 -13.02 -3.62 13.38
N SER A 276 -13.91 -2.67 13.06
CA SER A 276 -15.04 -2.88 12.14
C SER A 276 -15.17 -1.76 11.12
N GLN A 277 -15.55 -2.10 9.89
CA GLN A 277 -15.88 -1.15 8.82
C GLN A 277 -16.92 -1.70 7.85
N ILE A 278 -17.72 -0.81 7.26
CA ILE A 278 -18.83 -1.13 6.34
C ILE A 278 -18.44 -0.75 4.90
N SER A 279 -18.68 -1.65 3.95
CA SER A 279 -18.53 -1.37 2.52
C SER A 279 -19.55 -0.33 2.03
N THR A 280 -19.11 0.76 1.41
CA THR A 280 -19.99 1.77 0.78
C THR A 280 -20.73 1.22 -0.45
N ILE A 281 -20.25 0.11 -1.02
CA ILE A 281 -20.77 -0.49 -2.26
C ILE A 281 -21.80 -1.58 -1.93
N THR A 282 -21.46 -2.48 -1.00
CA THR A 282 -22.31 -3.66 -0.70
C THR A 282 -23.13 -3.50 0.59
N GLY A 283 -22.85 -2.49 1.42
CA GLY A 283 -23.47 -2.32 2.74
C GLY A 283 -23.06 -3.37 3.78
N ILE A 284 -22.20 -4.33 3.42
CA ILE A 284 -21.76 -5.42 4.30
C ILE A 284 -20.72 -4.88 5.29
N GLU A 285 -20.89 -5.24 6.56
CA GLU A 285 -19.91 -5.02 7.63
C GLU A 285 -18.79 -6.08 7.60
N SER A 286 -17.57 -5.64 7.84
CA SER A 286 -16.39 -6.50 8.04
C SER A 286 -15.74 -6.19 9.36
N THR A 287 -15.35 -7.23 10.09
CA THR A 287 -14.58 -7.14 11.33
C THR A 287 -13.21 -7.79 11.18
N VAL A 288 -12.22 -7.27 11.91
CA VAL A 288 -10.89 -7.86 12.06
C VAL A 288 -10.52 -7.84 13.55
N GLU A 289 -10.18 -9.00 14.10
CA GLU A 289 -9.67 -9.12 15.46
C GLU A 289 -8.14 -9.02 15.49
N GLY A 290 -7.62 -8.26 16.45
CA GLY A 290 -6.20 -8.13 16.74
C GLY A 290 -5.91 -8.17 18.24
N ILE A 291 -4.63 -8.32 18.58
CA ILE A 291 -4.11 -8.32 19.95
C ILE A 291 -2.93 -7.35 19.98
N ALA A 292 -3.06 -6.27 20.74
CA ALA A 292 -2.00 -5.29 20.95
C ALA A 292 -1.29 -5.60 22.28
N ARG A 293 -0.01 -5.96 22.20
CA ARG A 293 0.84 -6.25 23.37
C ARG A 293 1.79 -5.07 23.63
N PRO A 294 1.98 -4.61 24.88
CA PRO A 294 2.98 -3.60 25.19
C PRO A 294 4.40 -4.09 24.86
N LEU A 295 5.26 -3.20 24.34
CA LEU A 295 6.61 -3.59 23.87
C LEU A 295 7.58 -3.89 25.02
N THR A 296 7.65 -3.02 26.05
CA THR A 296 8.63 -3.15 27.14
C THR A 296 8.04 -3.24 28.54
N ARG A 297 6.94 -2.52 28.81
CA ARG A 297 6.30 -2.38 30.14
C ARG A 297 4.79 -2.37 30.03
N ALA A 298 4.06 -2.68 31.11
CA ALA A 298 2.59 -2.80 31.07
C ALA A 298 1.86 -1.49 30.71
N ASP A 299 2.48 -0.33 30.96
CA ASP A 299 2.01 1.01 30.59
C ASP A 299 2.74 1.60 29.36
N ASP A 300 3.36 0.75 28.52
CA ASP A 300 4.06 1.19 27.30
C ASP A 300 3.06 1.60 26.20
N PRO A 301 3.11 2.83 25.67
CA PRO A 301 2.32 3.25 24.53
C PRO A 301 2.83 2.70 23.18
N LYS A 302 4.03 2.10 23.13
CA LYS A 302 4.52 1.38 21.96
C LYS A 302 3.98 -0.05 22.03
N LEU A 303 2.96 -0.35 21.23
CA LEU A 303 2.36 -1.69 21.18
C LEU A 303 2.86 -2.45 19.95
N LEU A 304 2.81 -3.78 20.04
CA LEU A 304 2.95 -4.72 18.92
C LEU A 304 1.59 -5.37 18.66
N MET A 305 1.00 -5.07 17.51
CA MET A 305 -0.28 -5.59 17.05
C MET A 305 -0.09 -6.91 16.31
N SER A 306 -0.77 -7.96 16.76
CA SER A 306 -0.83 -9.26 16.09
C SER A 306 -2.26 -9.54 15.63
N TYR A 307 -2.44 -10.17 14.47
CA TYR A 307 -3.76 -10.52 13.92
C TYR A 307 -3.88 -12.05 13.80
N PRO A 308 -4.44 -12.75 14.81
CA PRO A 308 -4.42 -14.23 14.86
C PRO A 308 -5.18 -14.91 13.72
N SER A 309 -6.12 -14.20 13.08
CA SER A 309 -6.89 -14.68 11.92
C SER A 309 -6.13 -14.59 10.59
N LEU A 310 -4.94 -13.97 10.56
CA LEU A 310 -4.11 -13.88 9.36
C LEU A 310 -3.08 -15.03 9.33
N PRO A 311 -2.81 -15.63 8.15
CA PRO A 311 -1.88 -16.74 8.02
C PRO A 311 -0.41 -16.34 8.26
N ILE A 312 -0.10 -15.04 8.15
CA ILE A 312 1.23 -14.49 8.47
C ILE A 312 1.13 -13.80 9.83
N GLN A 313 1.67 -14.43 10.87
CA GLN A 313 1.70 -13.89 12.23
C GLN A 313 2.93 -13.00 12.44
N TYR A 314 2.99 -11.87 11.72
CA TYR A 314 4.03 -10.86 11.92
C TYR A 314 3.51 -9.72 12.79
N PRO A 315 4.08 -9.48 14.00
CA PRO A 315 3.66 -8.37 14.85
C PRO A 315 4.04 -7.02 14.23
N LEU A 316 3.06 -6.14 14.03
CA LEU A 316 3.26 -4.81 13.48
C LEU A 316 3.31 -3.75 14.59
N PRO A 317 4.19 -2.74 14.51
CA PRO A 317 4.22 -1.66 15.50
C PRO A 317 2.93 -0.84 15.44
N TYR A 318 2.35 -0.55 16.60
CA TYR A 318 1.14 0.25 16.77
C TYR A 318 1.30 1.14 18.00
N TRP A 319 1.72 2.39 17.78
CA TRP A 319 2.16 3.30 18.84
C TRP A 319 1.13 4.39 19.09
N ILE A 320 0.87 4.72 20.35
CA ILE A 320 -0.02 5.82 20.75
C ILE A 320 0.81 7.10 20.90
N LEU A 321 0.70 8.01 19.93
CA LEU A 321 1.46 9.26 19.90
C LEU A 321 0.90 10.31 20.87
N GLY A 322 -0.43 10.33 21.03
CA GLY A 322 -1.12 11.27 21.90
C GLY A 322 -2.57 10.88 22.08
N THR A 323 -3.11 11.05 23.29
CA THR A 323 -4.51 10.84 23.60
C THR A 323 -4.86 11.59 24.89
N ASP A 324 -6.09 12.07 25.00
CA ASP A 324 -6.67 12.50 26.28
C ASP A 324 -7.63 11.45 26.87
N TYR A 325 -7.68 10.25 26.28
CA TYR A 325 -8.54 9.10 26.61
C TYR A 325 -10.06 9.32 26.39
N ASP A 326 -10.51 10.56 26.55
CA ASP A 326 -11.93 10.94 26.62
C ASP A 326 -12.46 11.55 25.32
N THR A 327 -11.60 12.11 24.44
CA THR A 327 -12.06 12.75 23.19
C THR A 327 -11.31 12.27 21.95
N PHE A 328 -9.98 12.16 21.98
CA PHE A 328 -9.16 11.76 20.83
C PHE A 328 -8.01 10.80 21.17
N ALA A 329 -7.55 10.08 20.16
CA ALA A 329 -6.26 9.38 20.16
C ALA A 329 -5.61 9.45 18.77
N VAL A 330 -4.29 9.54 18.72
CA VAL A 330 -3.47 9.51 17.51
C VAL A 330 -2.60 8.26 17.55
N CYS A 331 -2.81 7.37 16.59
CA CYS A 331 -2.12 6.09 16.49
C CYS A 331 -1.21 6.08 15.26
N TRP A 332 -0.02 5.48 15.38
CA TRP A 332 0.99 5.41 14.33
C TRP A 332 1.54 4.01 14.19
N SER A 333 1.75 3.58 12.95
CA SER A 333 2.42 2.33 12.60
C SER A 333 3.45 2.64 11.53
N CYS A 334 4.69 2.19 11.73
CA CYS A 334 5.70 2.30 10.70
C CYS A 334 6.68 1.13 10.72
N THR A 335 6.88 0.49 9.56
CA THR A 335 7.83 -0.61 9.38
C THR A 335 8.81 -0.27 8.26
N ASN A 336 10.12 -0.37 8.53
CA ASN A 336 11.15 -0.20 7.52
C ASN A 336 11.18 -1.40 6.56
N MET A 337 11.27 -1.11 5.26
CA MET A 337 11.36 -2.10 4.18
C MET A 337 12.54 -1.70 3.28
N GLY A 338 13.75 -1.95 3.76
CA GLY A 338 14.98 -1.47 3.13
C GLY A 338 15.05 0.07 3.12
N VAL A 339 15.11 0.66 1.92
CA VAL A 339 15.17 2.12 1.71
C VAL A 339 13.81 2.83 1.81
N PHE A 340 12.73 2.06 1.93
CA PHE A 340 11.37 2.55 2.10
C PHE A 340 10.87 2.32 3.54
N SER A 341 9.72 2.93 3.84
CA SER A 341 8.95 2.59 5.03
C SER A 341 7.46 2.52 4.71
N LEU A 342 6.80 1.46 5.19
CA LEU A 342 5.34 1.36 5.20
C LEU A 342 4.83 2.17 6.39
N LYS A 343 3.96 3.16 6.15
CA LYS A 343 3.43 4.08 7.16
C LYS A 343 1.91 4.02 7.17
N SER A 344 1.33 3.86 8.36
CA SER A 344 -0.10 3.99 8.61
C SER A 344 -0.34 4.85 9.84
N ALA A 345 -1.39 5.65 9.83
CA ALA A 345 -1.74 6.55 10.90
C ALA A 345 -3.27 6.63 11.04
N TRP A 346 -3.75 6.84 12.25
CA TRP A 346 -5.18 6.96 12.53
C TRP A 346 -5.42 8.08 13.55
N ILE A 347 -6.41 8.92 13.28
CA ILE A 347 -7.04 9.80 14.25
C ILE A 347 -8.33 9.10 14.68
N LEU A 348 -8.36 8.69 15.94
CA LEU A 348 -9.50 8.06 16.58
C LEU A 348 -10.19 9.08 17.50
N THR A 349 -11.52 9.03 17.59
CA THR A 349 -12.30 9.92 18.45
C THR A 349 -13.43 9.18 19.17
N ARG A 350 -13.88 9.66 20.33
CA ARG A 350 -14.98 9.03 21.08
C ARG A 350 -16.36 9.28 20.47
N GLU A 351 -16.49 10.27 19.59
CA GLU A 351 -17.72 10.62 18.87
C GLU A 351 -17.58 10.36 17.37
N GLN A 352 -18.67 10.00 16.68
CA GLN A 352 -18.68 9.88 15.20
C GLN A 352 -18.49 11.20 14.47
N LYS A 353 -18.84 12.33 15.11
CA LYS A 353 -18.80 13.68 14.55
C LYS A 353 -18.11 14.62 15.55
N PRO A 354 -16.82 14.40 15.82
CA PRO A 354 -16.09 15.17 16.83
C PRO A 354 -16.08 16.67 16.47
N PRO A 355 -16.17 17.57 17.46
CA PRO A 355 -16.07 19.00 17.22
C PRO A 355 -14.64 19.38 16.79
N ILE A 356 -14.50 20.45 15.99
CA ILE A 356 -13.22 20.87 15.40
C ILE A 356 -12.07 20.96 16.42
N PRO A 357 -12.23 21.52 17.63
CA PRO A 357 -11.16 21.58 18.63
C PRO A 357 -10.61 20.22 19.08
N VAL A 358 -11.37 19.13 18.96
CA VAL A 358 -10.89 17.78 19.26
C VAL A 358 -9.95 17.28 18.16
N LEU A 359 -10.24 17.59 16.90
CA LEU A 359 -9.36 17.30 15.77
C LEU A 359 -8.10 18.18 15.78
N GLU A 360 -8.20 19.43 16.22
CA GLU A 360 -7.03 20.33 16.38
C GLU A 360 -6.00 19.77 17.38
N LYS A 361 -6.45 19.20 18.51
CA LYS A 361 -5.56 18.47 19.43
C LYS A 361 -4.82 17.32 18.72
N ALA A 362 -5.53 16.53 17.91
CA ALA A 362 -4.94 15.44 17.16
C ALA A 362 -3.93 15.92 16.10
N TYR A 363 -4.26 16.97 15.35
CA TYR A 363 -3.36 17.58 14.38
C TYR A 363 -2.09 18.15 15.04
N HIS A 364 -2.18 18.74 16.22
CA HIS A 364 -1.01 19.19 16.98
C HIS A 364 -0.04 18.05 17.32
N ILE A 365 -0.54 16.85 17.64
CA ILE A 365 0.30 15.66 17.87
C ILE A 365 1.00 15.19 16.57
N LEU A 366 0.31 15.27 15.43
CA LEU A 366 0.88 14.95 14.12
C LEU A 366 1.97 15.95 13.72
N ASP A 367 1.68 17.25 13.83
CA ASP A 367 2.60 18.33 13.48
C ASP A 367 3.85 18.31 14.38
N LYS A 368 3.70 18.07 15.70
CA LYS A 368 4.81 17.87 16.63
C LYS A 368 5.75 16.74 16.18
N ASN A 369 5.19 15.66 15.64
CA ASN A 369 5.94 14.50 15.16
C ASN A 369 6.36 14.60 13.68
N THR A 370 6.16 15.75 13.03
CA THR A 370 6.40 15.95 11.57
C THR A 370 5.65 14.94 10.67
N ILE A 371 4.51 14.44 11.12
CA ILE A 371 3.67 13.49 10.37
C ILE A 371 2.76 14.27 9.43
N SER A 372 2.95 14.06 8.12
CA SER A 372 2.23 14.80 7.08
C SER A 372 0.71 14.59 7.15
N ARG A 373 -0.03 15.67 7.41
CA ARG A 373 -1.50 15.67 7.36
C ARG A 373 -2.07 15.47 5.95
N ALA A 374 -1.30 15.73 4.89
CA ALA A 374 -1.73 15.61 3.50
C ALA A 374 -2.05 14.16 3.06
N TYR A 375 -1.65 13.16 3.86
CA TYR A 375 -1.86 11.74 3.57
C TYR A 375 -3.11 11.16 4.26
N PHE A 376 -3.78 11.95 5.12
CA PHE A 376 -5.03 11.54 5.76
C PHE A 376 -6.23 11.68 4.82
N SER A 377 -7.05 10.64 4.76
CA SER A 377 -8.43 10.69 4.27
C SER A 377 -9.40 10.68 5.44
N ARG A 378 -10.45 11.51 5.35
CA ARG A 378 -11.58 11.49 6.27
C ARG A 378 -12.40 10.22 6.05
N THR A 379 -12.71 9.53 7.13
CA THR A 379 -13.57 8.35 7.11
C THR A 379 -15.04 8.81 7.10
N ASP A 380 -15.85 8.25 6.21
CA ASP A 380 -17.28 8.58 6.18
C ASP A 380 -18.00 7.97 7.40
N GLN A 381 -18.45 8.81 8.32
CA GLN A 381 -19.24 8.42 9.50
C GLN A 381 -20.74 8.77 9.33
N LYS A 382 -21.23 8.91 8.08
CA LYS A 382 -22.66 9.17 7.79
C LYS A 382 -23.42 7.86 7.60
N ASN A 383 -24.68 7.86 8.04
CA ASN A 383 -25.62 6.74 7.91
C ASN A 383 -24.99 5.41 8.38
N CYS A 384 -24.36 5.45 9.55
CA CYS A 384 -23.77 4.31 10.23
C CYS A 384 -24.77 3.75 11.26
N PRO A 385 -24.68 2.46 11.63
CA PRO A 385 -25.48 1.90 12.72
C PRO A 385 -25.33 2.73 14.00
N SER A 386 -26.43 2.87 14.74
CA SER A 386 -26.44 3.59 16.02
C SER A 386 -25.58 2.86 17.06
N VAL A 387 -25.04 3.64 18.01
CA VAL A 387 -24.35 3.09 19.17
C VAL A 387 -25.41 2.54 20.13
N ASN A 388 -25.60 1.22 20.10
CA ASN A 388 -26.17 0.48 21.22
C ASN A 388 -25.05 0.07 22.19
#